data_AF-I3M2T4-F1
#
_entry.id   AF-I3M2T4-F1
#
_cell.length_a   1.000
_cell.length_b   1.000
_cell.length_c   1.000
_cell.angle_alpha   90.00
_cell.angle_beta   90.00
_cell.angle_gamma   90.00
#
_symmetry.space_group_name_H-M   'P 1'
#
loop_
_entity.id
_entity.type
_entity.pdbx_description
1 polymer ?
#
loop_
_entity_poly.entity_id
_entity_poly.type
_entity_poly.pdbx_seq_one_letter_code
_entity_poly.pdbx_strand_id
1 'polypeptide(L)'
;MAAAVTFRQLLWLPRVARSFGVRVSPTGEKVTHTGQVYDDKDYRKIRFVGRQKEVNENFAIDLIAEQPVSEVDHRVISCDGGGGALGHPKVYINLDKETKTGTCGYCGLRFQQHRH
;
A
#
# COMPACT_ATOMS: atom_id res chain seq x y z
N MET A 1 12.38 -53.34 10.65
CA MET A 1 12.67 -51.98 11.18
C MET A 1 12.94 -51.06 10.00
N ALA A 2 11.91 -50.40 9.45
CA ALA A 2 12.04 -49.58 8.24
C ALA A 2 11.10 -48.36 8.31
N ALA A 3 11.45 -47.35 7.49
CA ALA A 3 10.82 -46.05 7.22
C ALA A 3 11.44 -44.89 8.03
N ALA A 4 12.47 -44.21 7.51
CA ALA A 4 12.45 -43.21 6.43
C ALA A 4 12.08 -41.80 6.92
N VAL A 5 13.10 -40.93 6.88
CA VAL A 5 13.07 -39.50 7.13
C VAL A 5 12.26 -38.78 6.04
N THR A 6 11.80 -37.57 6.36
CA THR A 6 11.28 -36.52 5.47
C THR A 6 9.77 -36.58 5.20
N PHE A 7 9.02 -35.58 5.67
CA PHE A 7 8.05 -34.82 4.88
C PHE A 7 7.30 -33.80 5.76
N ARG A 8 7.67 -32.53 5.64
CA ARG A 8 6.75 -31.40 5.43
C ARG A 8 7.54 -30.10 5.45
N GLN A 9 8.20 -29.84 4.32
CA GLN A 9 8.35 -28.46 3.88
C GLN A 9 6.94 -27.88 3.77
N LEU A 10 6.57 -27.07 4.76
CA LEU A 10 5.46 -26.14 4.64
C LEU A 10 5.78 -25.27 3.42
N LEU A 11 4.97 -25.41 2.39
CA LEU A 11 4.99 -24.63 1.16
C LEU A 11 4.85 -23.15 1.54
N TRP A 12 5.98 -22.46 1.68
CA TRP A 12 6.01 -21.02 1.72
C TRP A 12 5.66 -20.55 0.31
N LEU A 13 4.36 -20.37 0.05
CA LEU A 13 3.91 -19.66 -1.12
C LEU A 13 4.70 -18.35 -1.17
N PRO A 14 5.43 -18.05 -2.25
CA PRO A 14 6.10 -16.77 -2.36
C PRO A 14 4.99 -15.72 -2.30
N ARG A 15 4.96 -14.95 -1.21
CA ARG A 15 4.20 -13.70 -1.17
C ARG A 15 4.62 -12.94 -2.42
N VAL A 16 3.72 -12.76 -3.37
CA VAL A 16 3.96 -11.98 -4.57
C VAL A 16 4.52 -10.65 -4.09
N ALA A 17 5.82 -10.43 -4.31
CA ALA A 17 6.47 -9.19 -3.94
C ALA A 17 5.82 -8.10 -4.79
N ARG A 18 5.05 -7.24 -4.14
CA ARG A 18 4.46 -6.09 -4.80
C ARG A 18 5.63 -5.21 -5.24
N SER A 19 5.74 -4.96 -6.54
CA SER A 19 6.75 -4.03 -7.06
C SER A 19 6.36 -2.62 -6.60
N PHE A 20 7.08 -2.14 -5.58
CA PHE A 20 6.99 -0.79 -5.05
C PHE A 20 7.62 0.20 -6.03
N GLY A 21 7.00 1.37 -6.19
CA GLY A 21 7.54 2.51 -6.93
C GLY A 21 7.15 2.59 -8.41
N VAL A 22 7.85 3.49 -9.10
CA VAL A 22 7.57 3.87 -10.50
C VAL A 22 7.86 2.72 -11.45
N ARG A 23 6.85 2.37 -12.26
CA ARG A 23 7.01 1.42 -13.36
C ARG A 23 7.41 2.15 -14.64
N VAL A 24 8.13 1.47 -15.52
CA VAL A 24 8.52 2.00 -16.84
C VAL A 24 7.72 1.26 -17.91
N SER A 25 7.12 2.01 -18.82
CA SER A 25 6.39 1.45 -19.97
C SER A 25 7.35 0.89 -21.03
N PRO A 26 6.87 0.08 -22.00
CA PRO A 26 7.70 -0.42 -23.10
C PRO A 26 8.43 0.68 -23.89
N THR A 27 7.87 1.89 -23.93
CA THR A 27 8.47 3.03 -24.61
C THR A 27 9.55 3.76 -23.81
N GLY A 28 9.87 3.27 -22.61
CA GLY A 28 10.81 3.90 -21.69
C GLY A 28 10.22 5.04 -20.86
N GLU A 29 8.93 5.37 -21.04
CA GLU A 29 8.26 6.43 -20.27
C GLU A 29 7.85 5.93 -18.88
N LYS A 30 8.11 6.73 -17.84
CA LYS A 30 7.65 6.48 -16.47
C LYS A 30 6.11 6.54 -16.38
N VAL A 31 5.53 5.51 -15.79
CA VAL A 31 4.10 5.43 -15.48
C VAL A 31 3.84 6.22 -14.20
N THR A 32 2.80 7.06 -14.21
CA THR A 32 2.43 7.87 -13.04
C THR A 32 1.86 7.01 -11.90
N HIS A 33 1.76 7.56 -10.69
CA HIS A 33 1.19 6.87 -9.53
C HIS A 33 -0.29 6.44 -9.72
N THR A 34 -1.01 7.07 -10.65
CA THR A 34 -2.38 6.69 -11.03
C THR A 34 -2.43 5.61 -12.12
N GLY A 35 -1.29 5.24 -12.70
CA GLY A 35 -1.19 4.29 -13.80
C GLY A 35 -1.20 4.93 -15.20
N GLN A 36 -1.25 6.26 -15.31
CA GLN A 36 -1.29 6.93 -16.62
C GLN A 36 0.08 6.90 -17.32
N VAL A 37 0.04 6.53 -18.59
CA VAL A 37 1.10 6.67 -19.60
C VAL A 37 0.44 6.89 -20.97
N TYR A 38 1.13 7.53 -21.91
CA TYR A 38 0.62 7.66 -23.28
C TYR A 38 0.91 6.40 -24.10
N ASP A 39 -0.02 6.05 -24.99
CA ASP A 39 0.16 4.95 -25.93
C ASP A 39 1.29 5.25 -26.91
N ASP A 40 1.90 4.20 -27.47
CA ASP A 40 3.06 4.30 -28.36
C ASP A 40 2.79 5.18 -29.60
N LYS A 41 1.55 5.13 -30.11
CA LYS A 41 1.09 5.88 -31.29
C LYS A 41 0.47 7.23 -30.96
N ASP A 42 0.46 7.63 -29.69
CA ASP A 42 -0.15 8.88 -29.28
C ASP A 42 0.75 10.08 -29.60
N TYR A 43 0.29 10.92 -30.53
CA TYR A 43 1.02 12.13 -30.95
C TYR A 43 1.31 13.07 -29.77
N ARG A 44 0.53 13.00 -28.68
CA ARG A 44 0.67 13.84 -27.50
C ARG A 44 2.03 13.68 -26.80
N LYS A 45 2.75 12.58 -27.06
CA LYS A 45 4.10 12.32 -26.53
C LYS A 45 5.15 13.31 -27.02
N ILE A 46 4.93 13.96 -28.16
CA ILE A 46 5.86 14.94 -28.72
C ILE A 46 6.24 16.05 -27.73
N ARG A 47 5.35 16.38 -26.79
CA ARG A 47 5.59 17.39 -25.75
C ARG A 47 6.76 17.07 -24.81
N PHE A 48 7.13 15.79 -24.71
CA PHE A 48 8.22 15.31 -23.86
C PHE A 48 9.48 14.98 -24.68
N VAL A 49 9.47 15.12 -26.00
CA VAL A 49 10.69 14.96 -26.80
C VAL A 49 11.61 16.15 -26.51
N GLY A 50 12.85 15.85 -26.09
CA GLY A 50 13.82 16.87 -25.64
C GLY A 50 13.51 17.47 -24.25
N ARG A 51 12.54 16.92 -23.52
CA ARG A 51 12.16 17.34 -22.16
C ARG A 51 11.96 16.10 -21.28
N GLN A 52 11.79 16.29 -19.98
CA GLN A 52 11.47 15.19 -19.06
C GLN A 52 10.00 15.21 -18.64
N LYS A 53 9.36 14.04 -18.62
CA LYS A 53 8.06 13.86 -17.96
C LYS A 53 8.29 13.76 -16.47
N GLU A 54 7.82 14.75 -15.73
CA GLU A 54 7.93 14.77 -14.28
C GLU A 54 6.90 13.83 -13.64
N VAL A 55 7.40 12.90 -12.83
CA VAL A 55 6.60 11.93 -12.08
C VAL A 55 7.18 11.86 -10.67
N ASN A 56 6.32 12.01 -9.66
CA ASN A 56 6.72 11.79 -8.28
C ASN A 56 7.08 10.31 -8.06
N GLU A 57 8.27 10.01 -7.55
CA GLU A 57 8.74 8.64 -7.36
C GLU A 57 8.22 8.01 -6.05
N ASN A 58 7.79 8.85 -5.10
CA ASN A 58 7.29 8.42 -3.80
C ASN A 58 5.77 8.19 -3.86
N PHE A 59 5.37 6.94 -4.14
CA PHE A 59 3.95 6.59 -4.25
C PHE A 59 3.33 6.37 -2.87
N ALA A 60 2.26 7.10 -2.54
CA ALA A 60 1.60 7.01 -1.25
C ALA A 60 1.00 5.61 -0.94
N ILE A 61 0.59 4.88 -1.99
CA ILE A 61 0.06 3.51 -1.86
C ILE A 61 1.10 2.54 -1.28
N ASP A 62 2.37 2.77 -1.59
CA ASP A 62 3.49 1.94 -1.19
C ASP A 62 3.89 2.28 0.25
N LEU A 63 4.03 3.58 0.53
CA LEU A 63 4.37 4.10 1.86
C LEU A 63 3.33 3.71 2.92
N ILE A 64 2.03 3.75 2.59
CA ILE A 64 1.00 3.37 3.56
C ILE A 64 0.91 1.86 3.76
N ALA A 65 1.26 1.07 2.74
CA ALA A 65 1.30 -0.38 2.86
C ALA A 65 2.48 -0.85 3.72
N GLU A 66 3.58 -0.10 3.73
CA GLU A 66 4.75 -0.31 4.56
C GLU A 66 4.49 -0.01 6.05
N GLN A 67 3.61 0.94 6.36
CA GLN A 67 3.27 1.24 7.76
C GLN A 67 2.63 0.05 8.48
N PRO A 68 3.07 -0.27 9.71
CA PRO A 68 2.53 -1.39 10.47
C PRO A 68 1.06 -1.16 10.83
N VAL A 69 0.34 -2.26 11.07
CA VAL A 69 -1.01 -2.20 11.63
C VAL A 69 -0.90 -1.91 13.12
N SER A 70 -1.61 -0.89 13.61
CA SER A 70 -1.63 -0.55 15.02
C SER A 70 -2.64 -1.45 15.76
N GLU A 71 -2.13 -2.23 16.69
CA GLU A 71 -2.95 -3.07 17.56
C GLU A 71 -3.41 -2.27 18.78
N VAL A 72 -4.70 -2.40 19.12
CA VAL A 72 -5.36 -1.66 20.20
C VAL A 72 -6.35 -2.56 20.93
N ASP A 73 -6.56 -2.34 22.23
CA ASP A 73 -7.46 -3.22 23.02
C ASP A 73 -8.94 -2.78 22.92
N HIS A 74 -9.18 -1.57 22.44
CA HIS A 74 -10.52 -0.98 22.38
C HIS A 74 -11.27 -1.37 21.12
N ARG A 75 -12.60 -1.52 21.28
CA ARG A 75 -13.55 -1.81 20.21
C ARG A 75 -13.70 -0.66 19.21
N VAL A 76 -13.61 0.58 19.69
CA VAL A 76 -13.70 1.80 18.88
C VAL A 76 -12.52 2.69 19.20
N ILE A 77 -11.81 3.15 18.18
CA ILE A 77 -10.65 4.05 18.32
C ILE A 77 -10.91 5.40 17.67
N SER A 78 -10.28 6.45 18.19
CA SER A 78 -10.29 7.77 17.56
C SER A 78 -8.96 8.05 16.87
N CYS A 79 -9.01 8.48 15.61
CA CYS A 79 -7.86 8.92 14.83
C CYS A 79 -8.04 10.37 14.42
N ASP A 80 -7.02 11.19 14.63
CA ASP A 80 -6.91 12.59 14.22
C ASP A 80 -5.72 12.82 13.27
N GLY A 81 -4.98 11.77 12.94
CA GLY A 81 -3.78 11.86 12.10
C GLY A 81 -2.54 12.41 12.79
N GLY A 82 -2.61 12.65 14.11
CA GLY A 82 -1.52 13.20 14.90
C GLY A 82 -1.47 14.73 14.87
N GLY A 83 -0.89 15.33 15.91
CA GLY A 83 -0.70 16.78 15.99
C GLY A 83 -1.97 17.59 16.26
N GLY A 84 -3.06 16.95 16.70
CA GLY A 84 -4.32 17.61 17.05
C GLY A 84 -4.91 18.38 15.87
N ALA A 85 -4.79 19.70 15.87
CA ALA A 85 -5.31 20.57 14.80
C ALA A 85 -4.51 20.51 13.49
N LEU A 86 -3.29 19.95 13.49
CA LEU A 86 -2.46 19.81 12.30
C LEU A 86 -2.77 18.57 11.45
N GLY A 87 -3.57 17.66 12.00
CA GLY A 87 -3.99 16.44 11.32
C GLY A 87 -5.32 16.60 10.58
N HIS A 88 -6.10 15.52 10.54
CA HIS A 88 -7.44 15.52 9.96
C HIS A 88 -8.52 15.62 11.05
N PRO A 89 -9.78 15.90 10.70
CA PRO A 89 -10.87 15.89 11.66
C PRO A 89 -10.92 14.56 12.42
N LYS A 90 -11.09 14.63 13.74
CA LYS A 90 -11.16 13.45 14.61
C LYS A 90 -12.29 12.53 14.15
N VAL A 91 -11.96 11.29 13.79
CA VAL A 91 -12.92 10.26 13.39
C VAL A 91 -12.82 9.04 14.28
N TYR A 92 -13.94 8.35 14.41
CA TYR A 92 -14.06 7.12 15.18
C TYR A 92 -14.17 5.92 14.23
N ILE A 93 -13.29 4.94 14.42
CA ILE A 93 -13.18 3.75 13.58
C ILE A 93 -13.62 2.54 14.41
N ASN A 94 -14.55 1.77 13.88
CA ASN A 94 -15.07 0.57 14.53
C ASN A 94 -14.22 -0.65 14.18
N LEU A 95 -13.82 -1.43 15.19
CA LEU A 95 -12.96 -2.62 15.07
C LEU A 95 -13.70 -3.94 15.38
N ASP A 96 -15.04 -3.92 15.34
CA ASP A 96 -15.88 -5.10 15.59
C ASP A 96 -15.58 -6.34 14.73
N LYS A 97 -15.09 -6.11 13.52
CA LYS A 97 -14.85 -7.17 12.54
C LYS A 97 -13.39 -7.60 12.60
N GLU A 98 -13.10 -8.70 13.28
CA GLU A 98 -11.73 -9.25 13.38
C GLU A 98 -11.12 -9.67 12.04
N THR A 99 -11.96 -10.01 11.06
CA THR A 99 -11.50 -10.48 9.74
C THR A 99 -10.83 -9.38 8.90
N LYS A 100 -11.03 -8.10 9.25
CA LYS A 100 -10.50 -6.96 8.49
C LYS A 100 -9.94 -5.91 9.43
N THR A 101 -8.85 -5.27 9.01
CA THR A 101 -8.33 -4.11 9.74
C THR A 101 -9.22 -2.88 9.50
N GLY A 102 -9.46 -2.10 10.55
CA GLY A 102 -10.12 -0.81 10.45
C GLY A 102 -9.17 0.20 9.85
N THR A 103 -9.46 0.70 8.65
CA THR A 103 -8.61 1.67 7.97
C THR A 103 -9.15 3.08 8.17
N CYS A 104 -8.29 4.03 8.54
CA CYS A 104 -8.66 5.44 8.60
C CYS A 104 -8.86 5.99 7.19
N GLY A 105 -10.02 6.63 6.93
CA GLY A 105 -10.33 7.23 5.63
C GLY A 105 -9.50 8.45 5.25
N TYR A 106 -8.69 8.99 6.17
CA TYR A 106 -7.83 10.15 5.95
C TYR A 106 -6.36 9.72 5.84
N CYS A 107 -5.74 9.30 6.93
CA CYS A 107 -4.33 8.90 6.94
C CYS A 107 -4.05 7.56 6.25
N GLY A 108 -5.06 6.72 6.02
CA GLY A 108 -4.87 5.36 5.49
C GLY A 108 -4.23 4.37 6.48
N LEU A 109 -3.93 4.80 7.71
CA LEU A 109 -3.41 3.92 8.76
C LEU A 109 -4.43 2.83 9.10
N ARG A 110 -3.90 1.66 9.44
CA ARG A 110 -4.68 0.45 9.70
C ARG A 110 -4.61 0.13 11.18
N PHE A 111 -5.77 -0.22 11.75
CA PHE A 111 -5.93 -0.57 13.15
C PHE A 111 -6.58 -1.94 13.27
N GLN A 112 -6.21 -2.70 14.31
CA GLN A 112 -6.81 -4.00 14.60
C GLN A 112 -6.99 -4.15 16.11
N GLN A 113 -8.11 -4.74 16.52
CA GLN A 113 -8.32 -5.03 17.93
C GLN A 113 -7.47 -6.24 18.34
N HIS A 114 -6.59 -6.07 19.33
CA HIS A 114 -5.92 -7.19 19.99
C HIS A 114 -6.88 -7.79 21.01
N ARG A 115 -7.16 -9.10 20.92
CA ARG A 115 -7.97 -9.81 21.92
C ARG A 115 -7.05 -10.71 22.72
N HIS A 116 -7.11 -10.58 24.04
CA HIS A 116 -6.49 -11.49 25.00
C HIS A 116 -7.26 -12.80 25.10
#